data_AF-A0A9E2U3Q3-F1
#
_entry.id   AF-A0A9E2U3Q3-F1
#
_cell.length_a   1.000
_cell.length_b   1.000
_cell.length_c   1.000
_cell.angle_alpha   90.00
_cell.angle_beta   90.00
_cell.angle_gamma   90.00
#
_symmetry.space_group_name_H-M   'P 1'
#
loop_
_entity.id
_entity.type
_entity.pdbx_description
1 polymer ?
#
loop_
_entity_poly.entity_id
_entity_poly.type
_entity_poly.pdbx_seq_one_letter_code
_entity_poly.pdbx_strand_id
1 'polypeptide(L)'
;MNAPLPSGLQDALAELGADLGPALERIPIPAYLIGSDGTILWVNDDLQRLLGVRVGESVYSHVAPESREKAREMLATKRLTGKSTHYEISVLDGAGRRISVDISSVPLENGSCFVGVFGLVTPPGRLQPKPPPALEPHLTPRQHDVLRLLGQGSSTTQIAKSLGISQETARNHVRGLLKRLRQSSRVAAVAYARAHGLL
;
A
#
# COMPACT_ATOMS: atom_id res chain seq x y z
N MET A 1 -11.78 -15.71 39.06
CA MET A 1 -10.32 -15.55 38.80
C MET A 1 -10.18 -15.02 37.39
N ASN A 2 -9.83 -13.75 37.21
CA ASN A 2 -9.54 -13.20 35.88
C ASN A 2 -8.10 -13.59 35.54
N ALA A 3 -7.93 -14.47 34.54
CA ALA A 3 -6.62 -14.66 33.93
C ALA A 3 -6.16 -13.31 33.35
N PRO A 4 -4.87 -12.94 33.48
CA PRO A 4 -4.35 -11.76 32.82
C PRO A 4 -4.55 -11.91 31.30
N LEU A 5 -4.95 -10.82 30.63
CA LEU A 5 -5.10 -10.83 29.18
C LEU A 5 -3.73 -11.12 28.53
N PRO A 6 -3.67 -11.95 27.47
CA PRO A 6 -2.43 -12.30 26.80
C PRO A 6 -1.73 -11.04 26.27
N SER A 7 -0.41 -10.98 26.46
CA SER A 7 0.40 -9.79 26.17
C SER A 7 0.67 -9.56 24.69
N GLY A 8 0.33 -10.54 23.85
CA GLY A 8 0.44 -10.48 22.41
C GLY A 8 -0.32 -11.60 21.70
N LEU A 9 -0.33 -11.54 20.36
CA LEU A 9 -1.05 -12.50 19.52
C LEU A 9 -0.54 -13.94 19.70
N GLN A 10 0.77 -14.15 19.91
CA GLN A 10 1.35 -15.48 20.11
C GLN A 10 0.83 -16.14 21.39
N ASP A 11 0.81 -15.41 22.51
CA ASP A 11 0.28 -15.91 23.79
C ASP A 11 -1.20 -16.27 23.66
N ALA A 12 -1.98 -15.41 22.99
CA ALA A 12 -3.41 -15.64 22.76
C ALA A 12 -3.67 -16.91 21.92
N LEU A 13 -2.83 -17.17 20.91
CA LEU A 13 -2.94 -18.37 20.08
C LEU A 13 -2.52 -19.63 20.83
N ALA A 14 -1.46 -19.54 21.63
CA ALA A 14 -1.00 -20.65 22.47
C ALA A 14 -2.06 -21.05 23.50
N GLU A 15 -2.73 -20.08 24.13
CA GLU A 15 -3.87 -20.33 25.04
C GLU A 15 -5.06 -21.01 24.35
N LEU A 16 -5.31 -20.66 23.08
CA LEU A 16 -6.35 -21.29 22.27
C LEU A 16 -5.95 -22.65 21.67
N GLY A 17 -4.68 -23.04 21.78
CA GLY A 17 -4.12 -24.18 21.05
C GLY A 17 -4.29 -24.04 19.53
N ALA A 18 -4.37 -22.80 19.02
CA ALA A 18 -4.71 -22.50 17.64
C ALA A 18 -3.46 -22.42 16.77
N ASP A 19 -3.46 -23.17 15.67
CA ASP A 19 -2.48 -23.03 14.59
C ASP A 19 -2.98 -22.02 13.55
N LEU A 20 -2.16 -21.01 13.25
CA LEU A 20 -2.47 -20.01 12.23
C LEU A 20 -2.29 -20.54 10.81
N GLY A 21 -1.49 -21.59 10.58
CA GLY A 21 -1.21 -22.12 9.25
C GLY A 21 -2.50 -22.41 8.46
N PRO A 22 -3.40 -23.27 8.97
CA PRO A 22 -4.68 -23.55 8.32
C PRO A 22 -5.60 -22.34 8.17
N ALA A 23 -5.50 -21.36 9.08
CA ALA A 23 -6.29 -20.14 8.99
C ALA A 23 -5.81 -19.24 7.86
N LEU A 24 -4.49 -19.08 7.70
CA LEU A 24 -3.86 -18.28 6.65
C LEU A 24 -4.12 -18.87 5.25
N GLU A 25 -4.16 -20.19 5.11
CA GLU A 25 -4.52 -20.88 3.86
C GLU A 25 -5.96 -20.59 3.41
N ARG A 26 -6.89 -20.36 4.35
CA ARG A 26 -8.31 -20.10 4.05
C ARG A 26 -8.61 -18.65 3.70
N ILE A 27 -7.64 -17.74 3.82
CA ILE A 27 -7.82 -16.32 3.49
C ILE A 27 -7.80 -16.16 1.97
N PRO A 28 -8.88 -15.65 1.34
CA PRO A 28 -9.00 -15.51 -0.12
C PRO A 28 -8.22 -14.31 -0.66
N ILE A 29 -7.15 -13.90 0.02
CA ILE A 29 -6.28 -12.78 -0.32
C ILE A 29 -4.89 -13.39 -0.58
N PRO A 30 -4.33 -13.24 -1.78
CA PRO A 30 -2.98 -13.72 -2.08
C PRO A 30 -1.96 -13.19 -1.08
N ALA A 31 -1.27 -14.09 -0.38
CA ALA A 31 -0.34 -13.75 0.70
C ALA A 31 0.96 -14.54 0.58
N TYR A 32 2.06 -13.95 1.05
CA TYR A 32 3.38 -14.56 1.09
C TYR A 32 4.17 -14.18 2.33
N LEU A 33 5.15 -15.03 2.62
CA LEU A 33 6.23 -14.76 3.56
C LEU A 33 7.56 -15.02 2.84
N ILE A 34 8.44 -14.03 2.85
CA ILE A 34 9.80 -14.15 2.31
C ILE A 34 10.83 -13.97 3.42
N GLY A 35 11.94 -14.69 3.30
CA GLY A 35 13.13 -14.52 4.12
C GLY A 35 13.86 -13.22 3.81
N SER A 36 14.86 -12.90 4.62
CA SER A 36 15.64 -11.67 4.49
C SER A 36 16.51 -11.59 3.23
N ASP A 37 16.75 -12.74 2.59
CA ASP A 37 17.41 -12.93 1.31
C ASP A 37 16.45 -12.83 0.10
N GLY A 38 15.14 -12.74 0.35
CA GLY A 38 14.11 -12.75 -0.69
C GLY A 38 13.66 -14.14 -1.14
N THR A 39 14.06 -15.20 -0.42
CA THR A 39 13.55 -16.56 -0.64
C THR A 39 12.11 -16.68 -0.14
N ILE A 40 11.23 -17.27 -0.93
CA ILE A 40 9.85 -17.53 -0.55
C ILE A 40 9.81 -18.65 0.48
N LEU A 41 9.38 -18.34 1.70
CA LEU A 41 9.27 -19.30 2.80
C LEU A 41 7.86 -19.87 2.92
N TRP A 42 6.84 -19.09 2.56
CA TRP A 42 5.45 -19.53 2.55
C TRP A 42 4.63 -18.69 1.56
N VAL A 43 3.60 -19.30 0.97
CA VAL A 43 2.57 -18.67 0.14
C VAL A 43 1.26 -19.42 0.36
N ASN A 44 0.11 -18.74 0.23
CA ASN A 44 -1.17 -19.43 0.20
C ASN A 44 -1.59 -19.85 -1.22
N ASP A 45 -2.59 -20.73 -1.28
CA ASP A 45 -3.17 -21.22 -2.53
C ASP A 45 -3.60 -20.10 -3.50
N ASP A 46 -4.09 -18.97 -2.99
CA ASP A 46 -4.50 -17.83 -3.82
C ASP A 46 -3.33 -17.16 -4.51
N LEU A 47 -2.18 -17.01 -3.84
CA LEU A 47 -0.98 -16.46 -4.47
C LEU A 47 -0.32 -17.45 -5.40
N GLN A 48 -0.24 -18.72 -5.01
CA GLN A 48 0.30 -19.77 -5.87
C GLN A 48 -0.51 -19.88 -7.17
N ARG A 49 -1.84 -19.81 -7.12
CA ARG A 49 -2.69 -19.78 -8.33
C ARG A 49 -2.50 -18.52 -9.17
N LEU A 50 -2.28 -17.36 -8.53
CA LEU A 50 -2.12 -16.09 -9.23
C LEU A 50 -0.77 -15.99 -9.95
N LEU A 51 0.33 -16.28 -9.24
CA LEU A 51 1.69 -16.04 -9.74
C LEU A 51 2.43 -17.31 -10.13
N GLY A 52 1.93 -18.50 -9.80
CA GLY A 52 2.67 -19.75 -10.01
C GLY A 52 3.91 -19.89 -9.14
N VAL A 53 4.05 -19.03 -8.11
CA VAL A 53 5.18 -19.00 -7.17
C VAL A 53 5.26 -20.29 -6.35
N ARG A 54 6.48 -20.70 -6.01
CA ARG A 54 6.72 -21.86 -5.13
C ARG A 54 7.62 -21.51 -3.96
N VAL A 55 7.42 -22.22 -2.86
CA VAL A 55 8.31 -22.14 -1.69
C VAL A 55 9.71 -22.60 -2.09
N GLY A 56 10.72 -21.87 -1.61
CA GLY A 56 12.14 -22.05 -1.94
C GLY A 56 12.61 -21.27 -3.18
N GLU A 57 11.70 -20.73 -3.98
CA GLU A 57 12.08 -19.88 -5.11
C GLU A 57 12.41 -18.45 -4.67
N SER A 58 13.19 -17.75 -5.49
CA SER A 58 13.42 -16.32 -5.30
C SER A 58 12.20 -15.53 -5.77
N VAL A 59 11.70 -14.63 -4.92
CA VAL A 59 10.58 -13.73 -5.26
C VAL A 59 10.90 -12.87 -6.50
N TYR A 60 12.17 -12.56 -6.75
CA TYR A 60 12.61 -11.71 -7.87
C TYR A 60 12.47 -12.38 -9.24
N SER A 61 12.44 -13.71 -9.30
CA SER A 61 12.23 -14.44 -10.56
C SER A 61 10.84 -14.18 -11.13
N HIS A 62 9.87 -13.93 -10.25
CA HIS A 62 8.47 -13.64 -10.56
C HIS A 62 8.19 -12.14 -10.74
N VAL A 63 9.20 -11.29 -10.53
CA VAL A 63 9.10 -9.84 -10.78
C VAL A 63 9.57 -9.54 -12.19
N ALA A 64 8.82 -8.72 -12.92
CA ALA A 64 9.19 -8.30 -14.27
C ALA A 64 10.55 -7.58 -14.25
N PRO A 65 11.43 -7.76 -15.26
CA PRO A 65 12.80 -7.23 -15.25
C PRO A 65 12.92 -5.75 -14.87
N GLU A 66 12.04 -4.92 -15.42
CA GLU A 66 11.93 -3.48 -15.18
C GLU A 66 11.60 -3.11 -13.72
N SER A 67 11.03 -4.03 -12.95
CA SER A 67 10.60 -3.83 -11.57
C SER A 67 11.51 -4.51 -10.54
N ARG A 68 12.50 -5.30 -10.95
CA ARG A 68 13.35 -6.09 -10.05
C ARG A 68 14.21 -5.23 -9.14
N GLU A 69 14.77 -4.14 -9.67
CA GLU A 69 15.61 -3.22 -8.90
C GLU A 69 14.79 -2.54 -7.79
N LYS A 70 13.61 -2.01 -8.14
CA LYS A 70 12.64 -1.45 -7.18
C LYS A 70 12.24 -2.47 -6.10
N ALA A 71 12.03 -3.74 -6.45
CA ALA A 71 11.72 -4.79 -5.48
C ALA A 71 12.86 -5.01 -4.47
N ARG A 72 14.11 -5.05 -4.96
CA ARG A 72 15.31 -5.20 -4.11
C ARG A 72 15.50 -4.00 -3.20
N GLU A 73 15.39 -2.80 -3.74
CA GLU A 73 15.47 -1.56 -2.96
C GLU A 73 14.39 -1.50 -1.88
N MET A 74 13.19 -1.96 -2.18
CA MET A 74 12.09 -1.99 -1.22
C MET A 74 12.34 -2.97 -0.08
N LEU A 75 12.87 -4.17 -0.38
CA LEU A 75 13.27 -5.12 0.66
C LEU A 75 14.40 -4.53 1.53
N ALA A 76 15.40 -3.91 0.91
CA ALA A 76 16.49 -3.23 1.61
C ALA A 76 15.98 -2.07 2.48
N THR A 77 15.02 -1.28 1.98
CA THR A 77 14.40 -0.18 2.72
C THR A 77 13.59 -0.67 3.90
N LYS A 78 12.88 -1.80 3.76
CA LYS A 78 12.14 -2.43 4.88
C LYS A 78 13.08 -2.89 5.98
N ARG A 79 14.22 -3.49 5.61
CA ARG A 79 15.29 -3.87 6.55
C ARG A 79 15.79 -2.68 7.38
N LEU A 80 15.79 -1.49 6.79
CA LEU A 80 16.36 -0.29 7.40
C LEU A 80 15.35 0.58 8.15
N THR A 81 14.08 0.57 7.75
CA THR A 81 13.08 1.54 8.23
C THR A 81 11.99 0.97 9.13
N GLY A 82 11.78 -0.35 9.13
CA GLY A 82 10.72 -1.00 9.92
C GLY A 82 9.28 -0.62 9.50
N LYS A 83 9.10 0.15 8.41
CA LYS A 83 7.79 0.67 8.00
C LYS A 83 7.06 -0.27 7.03
N SER A 84 5.74 -0.36 7.19
CA SER A 84 4.88 -0.98 6.19
C SER A 84 4.88 -0.15 4.91
N THR A 85 4.92 -0.83 3.76
CA THR A 85 4.87 -0.16 2.46
C THR A 85 3.77 -0.74 1.60
N HIS A 86 3.13 0.15 0.86
CA HIS A 86 2.16 -0.17 -0.18
C HIS A 86 2.70 0.37 -1.50
N TYR A 87 2.88 -0.49 -2.49
CA TYR A 87 3.48 -0.10 -3.77
C TYR A 87 2.98 -0.98 -4.90
N GLU A 88 2.84 -0.37 -6.07
CA GLU A 88 2.55 -1.09 -7.30
C GLU A 88 3.84 -1.64 -7.92
N ILE A 89 3.76 -2.88 -8.40
CA ILE A 89 4.85 -3.56 -9.08
C ILE A 89 4.33 -4.47 -10.20
N SER A 90 5.11 -4.59 -11.28
CA SER A 90 4.81 -5.55 -12.34
C SER A 90 5.43 -6.92 -12.01
N VAL A 91 4.58 -7.93 -11.95
CA VAL A 91 4.95 -9.34 -11.73
C VAL A 91 4.54 -10.18 -12.92
N LEU A 92 5.11 -11.38 -13.01
CA LEU A 92 4.76 -12.38 -14.00
C LEU A 92 3.80 -13.38 -13.36
N ASP A 93 2.69 -13.69 -14.05
CA ASP A 93 1.81 -14.78 -13.65
C ASP A 93 2.40 -16.15 -14.01
N GLY A 94 1.73 -17.23 -13.61
CA GLY A 94 2.19 -18.60 -13.92
C GLY A 94 2.26 -18.93 -15.42
N ALA A 95 1.69 -18.11 -16.30
CA ALA A 95 1.78 -18.21 -17.75
C ALA A 95 2.85 -17.28 -18.35
N GLY A 96 3.62 -16.57 -17.51
CA GLY A 96 4.65 -15.60 -17.92
C GLY A 96 4.09 -14.27 -18.41
N ARG A 97 2.80 -13.99 -18.20
CA ARG A 97 2.18 -12.71 -18.59
C ARG A 97 2.47 -11.67 -17.54
N ARG A 98 2.73 -10.43 -17.98
CA ARG A 98 2.87 -9.28 -17.08
C ARG A 98 1.53 -8.90 -16.48
N ILE A 99 1.48 -8.81 -15.15
CA ILE A 99 0.35 -8.25 -14.41
C ILE A 99 0.85 -7.18 -13.45
N SER A 100 0.12 -6.07 -13.32
CA SER A 100 0.41 -5.04 -12.33
C SER A 100 -0.34 -5.34 -11.06
N VAL A 101 0.36 -5.43 -9.93
CA VAL A 101 -0.22 -5.78 -8.63
C VAL A 101 0.14 -4.74 -7.58
N ASP A 102 -0.78 -4.52 -6.64
CA ASP A 102 -0.50 -3.75 -5.44
C ASP A 102 0.04 -4.67 -4.35
N ILE A 103 1.23 -4.38 -3.84
CA ILE A 103 1.84 -5.11 -2.73
C ILE A 103 1.73 -4.29 -1.46
N SER A 104 1.11 -4.88 -0.44
CA SER A 104 1.13 -4.39 0.93
C SER A 104 1.99 -5.31 1.77
N SER A 105 3.04 -4.82 2.42
CA SER A 105 3.91 -5.72 3.19
C SER A 105 4.46 -5.09 4.45
N VAL A 106 4.68 -5.94 5.45
CA VAL A 106 5.19 -5.60 6.78
C VAL A 106 6.50 -6.36 7.05
N PRO A 107 7.50 -5.73 7.67
CA PRO A 107 8.69 -6.44 8.12
C PRO A 107 8.32 -7.41 9.24
N LEU A 108 8.99 -8.55 9.25
CA LEU A 108 8.98 -9.49 10.36
C LEU A 108 10.28 -9.30 11.13
N GLU A 109 10.17 -9.07 12.43
CA GLU A 109 11.28 -8.80 13.32
C GLU A 109 11.25 -9.80 14.48
N ASN A 110 12.43 -10.28 14.88
CA ASN A 110 12.63 -11.02 16.12
C ASN A 110 13.51 -10.15 17.02
N GLY A 111 12.89 -9.50 18.01
CA GLY A 111 13.54 -8.42 18.76
C GLY A 111 13.86 -7.23 17.84
N SER A 112 15.13 -6.87 17.75
CA SER A 112 15.63 -5.83 16.83
C SER A 112 16.15 -6.39 15.50
N CYS A 113 16.08 -7.71 15.28
CA CYS A 113 16.62 -8.36 14.09
C CYS A 113 15.52 -8.55 13.04
N PHE A 114 15.70 -7.97 11.85
CA PHE A 114 14.85 -8.24 10.71
C PHE A 114 15.05 -9.68 10.22
N VAL A 115 13.98 -10.46 10.20
CA VAL A 115 14.02 -11.88 9.81
C VAL A 115 13.31 -12.16 8.49
N GLY A 116 12.46 -11.25 8.01
CA GLY A 116 11.77 -11.43 6.74
C GLY A 116 10.67 -10.40 6.48
N VAL A 117 9.78 -10.71 5.54
CA VAL A 117 8.64 -9.87 5.18
C VAL A 117 7.40 -10.74 5.01
N PHE A 118 6.30 -10.31 5.62
CA PHE A 118 4.97 -10.80 5.29
C PHE A 118 4.28 -9.81 4.36
N GLY A 119 3.70 -10.30 3.27
CA GLY A 119 3.10 -9.46 2.24
C GLY A 119 1.80 -10.01 1.70
N LEU A 120 0.96 -9.09 1.24
CA LEU A 120 -0.29 -9.34 0.54
C LEU A 120 -0.16 -8.78 -0.87
N VAL A 121 -0.69 -9.53 -1.84
CA VAL A 121 -0.75 -9.13 -3.24
C VAL A 121 -2.20 -8.92 -3.63
N THR A 122 -2.51 -7.72 -4.11
CA THR A 122 -3.84 -7.42 -4.65
C THR A 122 -3.76 -7.45 -6.18
N PRO A 123 -4.32 -8.48 -6.83
CA PRO A 123 -4.29 -8.58 -8.28
C PRO A 123 -5.13 -7.48 -8.94
N PRO A 124 -4.80 -7.13 -10.19
CA PRO A 124 -5.56 -6.14 -10.93
C PRO A 124 -6.97 -6.69 -11.17
N GLY A 125 -7.98 -5.99 -10.65
CA GLY A 125 -9.40 -6.32 -10.87
C GLY A 125 -10.08 -7.21 -9.83
N ARG A 126 -9.38 -7.78 -8.84
CA ARG A 126 -10.01 -8.55 -7.74
C ARG A 126 -10.35 -7.60 -6.59
N LEU A 127 -11.48 -6.92 -6.70
CA LEU A 127 -12.10 -6.08 -5.67
C LEU A 127 -11.19 -5.02 -5.01
N GLN A 128 -10.64 -4.10 -5.81
CA GLN A 128 -10.99 -2.73 -5.48
C GLN A 128 -12.42 -2.53 -6.03
N PRO A 129 -13.38 -1.97 -5.28
CA PRO A 129 -14.52 -1.39 -5.97
C PRO A 129 -13.92 -0.47 -7.03
N LYS A 130 -14.18 -0.78 -8.31
CA LYS A 130 -14.08 0.21 -9.38
C LYS A 130 -14.74 1.44 -8.77
N PRO A 131 -14.02 2.57 -8.56
CA PRO A 131 -14.73 3.80 -8.27
C PRO A 131 -15.74 3.88 -9.42
N PRO A 132 -17.05 4.05 -9.13
CA PRO A 132 -18.05 4.15 -10.18
C PRO A 132 -17.49 5.04 -11.29
N PRO A 133 -17.65 4.67 -12.57
CA PRO A 133 -16.98 5.31 -13.70
C PRO A 133 -16.93 6.79 -13.42
N ALA A 134 -15.71 7.33 -13.22
CA ALA A 134 -15.48 8.57 -12.49
C ALA A 134 -16.67 9.52 -12.59
N LEU A 135 -17.56 9.45 -11.60
CA LEU A 135 -18.12 10.68 -11.10
C LEU A 135 -16.86 11.38 -10.63
N GLU A 136 -16.47 12.41 -11.38
CA GLU A 136 -15.38 13.33 -11.06
C GLU A 136 -15.23 13.38 -9.55
N PRO A 137 -14.01 13.25 -8.97
CA PRO A 137 -13.86 13.24 -7.53
C PRO A 137 -14.66 14.41 -6.99
N HIS A 138 -15.81 14.12 -6.36
CA HIS A 138 -16.72 15.18 -5.94
C HIS A 138 -15.96 15.92 -4.85
N LEU A 139 -15.30 16.99 -5.26
CA LEU A 139 -14.61 17.91 -4.41
C LEU A 139 -15.70 18.75 -3.79
N THR A 140 -15.60 18.96 -2.49
CA THR A 140 -16.46 19.97 -1.87
C THR A 140 -16.19 21.32 -2.53
N PRO A 141 -17.14 22.28 -2.51
CA PRO A 141 -16.90 23.62 -3.05
C PRO A 141 -15.59 24.23 -2.53
N ARG A 142 -15.29 24.00 -1.25
CA ARG A 142 -14.05 24.44 -0.61
C ARG A 142 -12.79 23.78 -1.17
N GLN A 143 -12.86 22.50 -1.51
CA GLN A 143 -11.76 21.78 -2.14
C GLN A 143 -11.52 22.28 -3.58
N HIS A 144 -12.58 22.61 -4.33
CA HIS A 144 -12.44 23.25 -5.64
C HIS A 144 -11.76 24.61 -5.55
N ASP A 145 -12.14 25.44 -4.58
CA ASP A 145 -11.51 26.76 -4.42
C ASP A 145 -10.02 26.64 -4.09
N VAL A 146 -9.66 25.72 -3.19
CA VAL A 146 -8.26 25.45 -2.85
C VAL A 146 -7.51 24.89 -4.05
N LEU A 147 -8.11 23.98 -4.83
CA LEU A 147 -7.50 23.42 -6.03
C LEU A 147 -7.23 24.50 -7.09
N ARG A 148 -8.18 25.41 -7.31
CA ARG A 148 -8.04 26.56 -8.21
C ARG A 148 -6.89 27.47 -7.81
N LEU A 149 -6.81 27.81 -6.52
CA LEU A 149 -5.74 28.65 -5.99
C LEU A 149 -4.37 27.96 -6.08
N LEU A 150 -4.31 26.64 -5.85
CA LEU A 150 -3.09 25.86 -6.08
C LEU A 150 -2.70 25.83 -7.56
N GLY A 151 -3.67 25.70 -8.48
CA GLY A 151 -3.45 25.76 -9.93
C GLY A 151 -2.88 27.10 -10.41
N GLN A 152 -3.14 28.17 -9.66
CA GLN A 152 -2.58 29.52 -9.87
C GLN A 152 -1.21 29.72 -9.19
N GLY A 153 -0.67 28.71 -8.49
CA GLY A 153 0.60 28.82 -7.77
C GLY A 153 0.51 29.51 -6.39
N SER A 154 -0.69 29.65 -5.82
CA SER A 154 -0.86 30.30 -4.53
C SER A 154 -0.21 29.52 -3.39
N SER A 155 0.51 30.23 -2.52
CA SER A 155 1.00 29.73 -1.24
C SER A 155 -0.15 29.50 -0.25
N THR A 156 0.10 28.73 0.80
CA THR A 156 -0.92 28.47 1.85
C THR A 156 -1.36 29.76 2.56
N THR A 157 -0.47 30.76 2.67
CA THR A 157 -0.79 32.09 3.20
C THR A 157 -1.74 32.85 2.27
N GLN A 158 -1.47 32.83 0.96
CA GLN A 158 -2.35 33.44 -0.04
C GLN A 158 -3.71 32.74 -0.09
N ILE A 159 -3.72 31.40 -0.02
CA ILE A 159 -4.96 30.61 0.06
C ILE A 159 -5.78 31.01 1.29
N ALA A 160 -5.14 31.13 2.44
CA ALA A 160 -5.81 31.54 3.68
C ALA A 160 -6.46 32.93 3.54
N LYS A 161 -5.72 33.88 2.96
CA LYS A 161 -6.21 35.25 2.70
C LYS A 161 -7.37 35.27 1.71
N SER A 162 -7.24 34.58 0.57
CA SER A 162 -8.27 34.52 -0.47
C SER A 162 -9.56 33.84 0.01
N LEU A 163 -9.45 32.93 0.98
CA LEU A 163 -10.57 32.16 1.50
C LEU A 163 -11.12 32.67 2.84
N GLY A 164 -10.56 33.74 3.40
CA GLY A 164 -10.98 34.34 4.68
C GLY A 164 -10.82 33.42 5.89
N ILE A 165 -9.79 32.57 5.92
CA ILE A 165 -9.56 31.58 6.99
C ILE A 165 -8.15 31.69 7.57
N SER A 166 -7.91 31.03 8.70
CA SER A 166 -6.57 30.93 9.27
C SER A 166 -5.62 30.13 8.36
N GLN A 167 -4.32 30.42 8.46
CA GLN A 167 -3.28 29.69 7.72
C GLN A 167 -3.28 28.19 8.07
N GLU A 168 -3.60 27.84 9.33
CA GLU A 168 -3.70 26.46 9.78
C GLU A 168 -4.89 25.74 9.15
N THR A 169 -6.05 26.40 9.11
CA THR A 169 -7.23 25.89 8.40
C THR A 169 -6.95 25.69 6.91
N ALA A 170 -6.19 26.61 6.28
CA ALA A 170 -5.77 26.46 4.90
C ALA A 170 -4.82 25.26 4.70
N ARG A 171 -3.87 25.01 5.62
CA ARG A 171 -3.03 23.78 5.59
C ARG A 171 -3.89 22.52 5.66
N ASN A 172 -4.91 22.51 6.52
CA ASN A 172 -5.81 21.37 6.67
C ASN A 172 -6.65 21.13 5.42
N HIS A 173 -7.14 22.19 4.77
CA HIS A 173 -7.83 22.04 3.48
C HIS A 173 -6.90 21.52 2.38
N VAL A 174 -5.66 21.99 2.31
CA VAL A 174 -4.67 21.47 1.34
C VAL A 174 -4.39 19.99 1.60
N ARG A 175 -4.16 19.58 2.86
CA ARG A 175 -3.97 18.16 3.22
C ARG A 175 -5.20 17.31 2.87
N GLY A 176 -6.40 17.80 3.17
CA GLY A 176 -7.65 17.12 2.83
C GLY A 176 -7.84 16.97 1.33
N LEU A 177 -7.50 18.00 0.54
CA LEU A 177 -7.51 17.97 -0.92
C LEU A 177 -6.51 16.94 -1.46
N LEU A 178 -5.26 16.97 -0.98
CA LEU A 178 -4.23 16.00 -1.37
C LEU A 178 -4.67 14.56 -1.10
N LYS A 179 -5.23 14.30 0.09
CA LYS A 179 -5.79 12.99 0.46
C LYS A 179 -6.95 12.60 -0.45
N ARG A 180 -7.84 13.54 -0.79
CA ARG A 180 -9.00 13.31 -1.66
C ARG A 180 -8.59 12.97 -3.09
N LEU A 181 -7.57 13.64 -3.61
CA LEU A 181 -6.99 13.41 -4.94
C LEU A 181 -5.96 12.27 -4.96
N ARG A 182 -5.66 11.66 -3.80
CA ARG A 182 -4.62 10.63 -3.60
C ARG A 182 -3.24 11.06 -4.11
N GLN A 183 -2.90 12.34 -3.93
CA GLN A 183 -1.62 12.90 -4.35
C GLN A 183 -0.73 13.21 -3.15
N SER A 184 0.57 12.94 -3.30
CA SER A 184 1.57 13.17 -2.26
C SER A 184 2.12 14.59 -2.23
N SER A 185 1.90 15.38 -3.29
CA SER A 185 2.36 16.76 -3.39
C SER A 185 1.34 17.67 -4.06
N ARG A 186 1.44 18.97 -3.78
CA ARG A 186 0.62 19.99 -4.45
C ARG A 186 0.85 20.05 -5.96
N VAL A 187 2.08 19.81 -6.40
CA VAL A 187 2.42 19.80 -7.83
C VAL A 187 1.73 18.62 -8.50
N ALA A 188 1.79 17.43 -7.87
CA ALA A 188 1.10 16.25 -8.34
C ALA A 188 -0.43 16.43 -8.36
N ALA A 189 -1.00 17.12 -7.36
CA ALA A 189 -2.42 17.47 -7.33
C ALA A 189 -2.87 18.39 -8.48
N VAL A 190 -2.07 19.40 -8.81
CA VAL A 190 -2.36 20.30 -9.95
C VAL A 190 -2.22 19.56 -11.28
N ALA A 191 -1.17 18.76 -11.44
CA ALA A 191 -0.95 17.95 -12.64
C ALA A 191 -2.10 16.94 -12.85
N TYR A 192 -2.50 16.24 -11.78
CA TYR A 192 -3.64 15.34 -11.78
C TYR A 192 -4.92 16.07 -12.19
N ALA A 193 -5.21 17.21 -11.57
CA ALA A 193 -6.41 17.97 -11.84
C ALA A 193 -6.51 18.44 -13.29
N ARG A 194 -5.42 18.92 -13.89
CA ARG A 194 -5.38 19.27 -15.31
C ARG A 194 -5.61 18.06 -16.23
N ALA A 195 -4.99 16.93 -15.92
CA ALA A 195 -5.15 15.70 -16.71
C ALA A 195 -6.57 15.13 -16.67
N HIS A 196 -7.36 15.49 -15.65
CA HIS A 196 -8.72 14.98 -15.43
C HIS A 196 -9.81 16.06 -15.60
N GLY A 197 -9.47 17.24 -16.15
CA GLY A 197 -10.45 18.31 -16.44
C GLY A 197 -11.03 19.01 -15.20
N LEU A 198 -10.36 18.93 -14.06
CA LEU A 198 -10.79 19.56 -12.79
C LEU A 198 -10.27 21.00 -12.61
N LEU A 199 -9.43 21.46 -13.53
CA LEU A 199 -8.80 22.79 -13.59
C LEU A 199 -8.75 23.32 -15.03
#